data_AF-A0A1Q3SWZ1-F1
#
_entry.id   AF-A0A1Q3SWZ1-F1
#
_cell.length_a   1.000
_cell.length_b   1.000
_cell.length_c   1.000
_cell.angle_alpha   90.00
_cell.angle_beta   90.00
_cell.angle_gamma   90.00
#
_symmetry.space_group_name_H-M   'P 1'
#
loop_
_entity.id
_entity.type
_entity.pdbx_description
1 polymer ?
#
loop_
_entity_poly.entity_id
_entity_poly.type
_entity_poly.pdbx_seq_one_letter_code
_entity_poly.pdbx_strand_id
1 'polypeptide(L)'
;MGCQALVPDLPASYGPPHTYLGTSPGCWQIYTELTARIVPDMTVRGLLADTYMVQHPGVSSRQAIQSVVRHLMGLCCVLEMNLSFERAVVVMKKAPVAEFTWLEPPTFLGPLTVVDLARAFEETIQPDLVREWALTTWQAWGIYHGVVRSWVEKALV
;
A
#
# COMPACT_ATOMS: atom_id res chain seq x y z
N MET A 1 13.22 4.27 7.72
CA MET A 1 11.75 4.43 7.67
C MET A 1 11.32 4.39 6.21
N GLY A 2 10.16 3.78 5.91
CA GLY A 2 9.66 3.58 4.54
C GLY A 2 10.13 2.26 3.91
N CYS A 3 10.01 2.14 2.59
CA CYS A 3 10.30 0.92 1.83
C CYS A 3 11.79 0.52 1.71
N GLN A 4 12.71 1.23 2.39
CA GLN A 4 14.18 1.01 2.34
C GLN A 4 14.84 1.22 0.96
N ALA A 5 14.11 1.69 -0.04
CA ALA A 5 14.67 2.02 -1.35
C ALA A 5 15.65 3.20 -1.29
N LEU A 6 16.66 3.18 -2.17
CA LEU A 6 17.52 4.32 -2.43
C LEU A 6 16.85 5.24 -3.45
N VAL A 7 16.56 6.48 -3.06
CA VAL A 7 15.89 7.49 -3.88
C VAL A 7 16.67 8.80 -3.89
N PRO A 8 16.47 9.66 -4.91
CA PRO A 8 17.10 10.97 -4.94
C PRO A 8 16.78 11.79 -3.68
N ASP A 9 17.79 12.50 -3.19
CA ASP A 9 17.60 13.49 -2.13
C ASP A 9 16.98 14.75 -2.75
N LEU A 10 15.75 15.05 -2.35
CA LEU A 10 15.00 16.21 -2.84
C LEU A 10 14.84 17.22 -1.72
N PRO A 11 14.93 18.53 -2.01
CA PRO A 11 14.85 19.54 -0.98
C PRO A 11 13.48 19.53 -0.29
N ALA A 12 13.47 19.86 1.01
CA ALA A 12 12.26 19.92 1.84
C ALA A 12 11.19 20.91 1.30
N SER A 13 11.55 21.80 0.37
CA SER A 13 10.65 22.70 -0.34
C SER A 13 9.62 21.98 -1.21
N TYR A 14 9.82 20.70 -1.52
CA TYR A 14 8.80 19.84 -2.12
C TYR A 14 7.66 19.48 -1.14
N GLY A 15 7.74 19.96 0.11
CA GLY A 15 6.74 19.79 1.15
C GLY A 15 6.83 18.41 1.84
N PRO A 16 6.16 18.24 3.00
CA PRO A 16 5.99 16.90 3.56
C PRO A 16 5.15 16.08 2.56
N PRO A 17 5.68 14.96 2.05
CA PRO A 17 5.05 14.22 0.95
C PRO A 17 3.64 13.74 1.30
N HIS A 18 3.38 13.47 2.58
CA HIS A 18 2.05 13.25 3.17
C HIS A 18 2.16 13.30 4.71
N THR A 19 1.21 13.92 5.41
CA THR A 19 1.35 14.27 6.85
C THR A 19 1.53 13.08 7.81
N TYR A 20 1.14 11.87 7.40
CA TYR A 20 1.18 10.67 8.26
C TYR A 20 1.90 9.47 7.63
N LEU A 21 2.44 9.59 6.41
CA LEU A 21 3.17 8.50 5.76
C LEU A 21 4.65 8.56 6.11
N GLY A 22 5.27 7.40 6.28
CA GLY A 22 6.69 7.24 6.54
C GLY A 22 7.51 7.27 5.25
N THR A 23 7.23 8.23 4.37
CA THR A 23 7.82 8.31 3.03
C THR A 23 8.75 9.50 2.89
N SER A 24 9.82 9.34 2.11
CA SER A 24 10.69 10.46 1.72
C SER A 24 10.10 11.22 0.53
N PRO A 25 10.47 12.50 0.32
CA PRO A 25 10.03 13.24 -0.86
C PRO A 25 10.35 12.51 -2.18
N GLY A 26 11.52 11.87 -2.28
CA GLY A 26 11.91 11.08 -3.45
C GLY A 26 11.00 9.87 -3.70
N CYS A 27 10.69 9.09 -2.66
CA CYS A 27 9.75 7.97 -2.79
C CYS A 27 8.35 8.42 -3.19
N TRP A 28 7.92 9.59 -2.71
CA TRP A 28 6.62 10.16 -3.06
C TRP A 28 6.58 10.65 -4.50
N GLN A 29 7.61 11.37 -4.96
CA GLN A 29 7.70 11.81 -6.34
C GLN A 29 7.56 10.63 -7.31
N ILE A 30 8.37 9.58 -7.11
CA ILE A 30 8.34 8.38 -7.96
C ILE A 30 6.95 7.75 -7.98
N TYR A 31 6.30 7.62 -6.81
CA TYR A 31 4.94 7.10 -6.73
C TYR A 31 3.93 7.97 -7.51
N THR A 32 3.98 9.29 -7.33
CA THR A 32 3.07 10.20 -8.03
C THR A 32 3.27 10.17 -9.54
N GLU A 33 4.52 10.11 -10.01
CA GLU A 33 4.84 9.97 -11.44
C GLU A 33 4.32 8.64 -12.01
N LEU A 34 4.47 7.54 -11.26
CA LEU A 34 3.91 6.24 -11.64
C LEU A 34 2.38 6.29 -11.73
N THR A 35 1.70 6.85 -10.72
CA THR A 35 0.22 6.94 -10.71
C THR A 35 -0.35 7.88 -11.76
N ALA A 36 0.43 8.86 -12.22
CA ALA A 36 0.04 9.78 -13.30
C ALA A 36 -0.01 9.08 -14.66
N ARG A 37 0.65 7.92 -14.81
CA ARG A 37 0.57 7.11 -16.03
C ARG A 37 -0.83 6.49 -16.17
N ILE A 38 -1.23 6.25 -17.41
CA ILE A 38 -2.53 5.63 -17.70
C ILE A 38 -2.47 4.16 -17.31
N VAL A 39 -3.29 3.76 -16.33
CA VAL A 39 -3.46 2.36 -15.88
C VAL A 39 -4.92 1.97 -16.06
N PRO A 40 -5.36 1.44 -17.21
CA PRO A 40 -6.79 1.22 -17.45
C PRO A 40 -7.46 0.30 -16.42
N ASP A 41 -6.72 -0.67 -15.89
CA ASP A 41 -7.20 -1.64 -14.92
C ASP A 41 -7.26 -1.06 -13.50
N MET A 42 -8.47 -0.99 -12.95
CA MET A 42 -8.74 -0.48 -11.60
C MET A 42 -8.16 -1.38 -10.50
N THR A 43 -8.05 -2.68 -10.73
CA THR A 43 -7.39 -3.62 -9.80
C THR A 43 -5.90 -3.34 -9.72
N VAL A 44 -5.25 -3.10 -10.86
CA VAL A 44 -3.83 -2.74 -10.89
C VAL A 44 -3.60 -1.40 -10.18
N ARG A 45 -4.45 -0.38 -10.42
CA ARG A 45 -4.38 0.89 -9.68
C ARG A 45 -4.55 0.70 -8.18
N GLY A 46 -5.51 -0.13 -7.77
CA GLY A 46 -5.78 -0.46 -6.38
C GLY A 46 -4.59 -1.11 -5.70
N LEU A 47 -4.05 -2.17 -6.29
CA LEU A 47 -2.87 -2.87 -5.78
C LEU A 47 -1.67 -1.93 -5.69
N LEU A 48 -1.44 -1.08 -6.69
CA LEU A 48 -0.34 -0.11 -6.66
C LEU A 48 -0.47 0.87 -5.48
N ALA A 49 -1.67 1.39 -5.23
CA ALA A 49 -1.93 2.30 -4.13
C ALA A 49 -1.83 1.60 -2.76
N ASP A 50 -2.51 0.45 -2.60
CA ASP A 50 -2.53 -0.30 -1.35
C ASP A 50 -1.11 -0.74 -0.95
N THR A 51 -0.34 -1.26 -1.91
CA THR A 51 1.04 -1.72 -1.68
C THR A 51 1.95 -0.57 -1.26
N TYR A 52 1.88 0.57 -1.96
CA TYR A 52 2.68 1.74 -1.61
C TYR A 52 2.42 2.19 -0.16
N MET A 53 1.16 2.26 0.23
CA MET A 53 0.78 2.79 1.54
C MET A 53 1.24 1.88 2.69
N VAL A 54 1.14 0.56 2.53
CA VAL A 54 1.59 -0.38 3.57
C VAL A 54 3.11 -0.58 3.59
N GLN A 55 3.83 -0.21 2.53
CA GLN A 55 5.30 -0.08 2.56
C GLN A 55 5.78 1.24 3.21
N HIS A 56 4.88 2.20 3.43
CA HIS A 56 5.19 3.51 4.03
C HIS A 56 4.29 3.85 5.24
N PRO A 57 4.20 2.96 6.26
CA PRO A 57 3.19 3.02 7.31
C PRO A 57 3.29 4.25 8.25
N GLY A 58 4.39 5.00 8.22
CA GLY A 58 4.58 6.17 9.07
C GLY A 58 4.85 5.80 10.52
N VAL A 59 4.25 6.57 11.44
CA VAL A 59 4.35 6.37 12.88
C VAL A 59 2.95 6.19 13.49
N SER A 60 2.89 5.52 14.63
CA SER A 60 1.63 5.27 15.35
C SER A 60 0.85 6.56 15.58
N SER A 61 -0.26 6.69 14.86
CA SER A 61 -1.20 7.81 14.90
C SER A 61 -2.55 7.32 14.40
N ARG A 62 -3.63 8.00 14.78
CA ARG A 62 -5.00 7.62 14.35
C ARG A 62 -5.13 7.53 12.82
N GLN A 63 -4.46 8.42 12.10
CA GLN A 63 -4.48 8.48 10.64
C GLN A 63 -3.65 7.35 10.02
N ALA A 64 -2.43 7.11 10.52
CA ALA A 64 -1.58 6.03 10.06
C ALA A 64 -2.22 4.65 10.30
N ILE A 65 -2.80 4.44 11.49
CA ILE A 65 -3.53 3.21 11.84
C ILE A 65 -4.64 2.95 10.82
N GLN A 66 -5.49 3.95 10.56
CA GLN A 66 -6.59 3.78 9.62
C GLN A 66 -6.14 3.55 8.18
N SER A 67 -5.09 4.25 7.74
CA SER A 67 -4.54 4.07 6.39
C SER A 67 -3.96 2.68 6.23
N VAL A 68 -3.00 2.29 7.08
CA VAL A 68 -2.32 0.98 7.00
C VAL A 68 -3.33 -0.15 7.08
N VAL A 69 -4.25 -0.11 8.04
CA VAL A 69 -5.23 -1.19 8.18
C VAL A 69 -6.15 -1.29 6.96
N ARG A 70 -6.67 -0.18 6.42
CA ARG A 70 -7.52 -0.24 5.22
C ARG A 70 -6.78 -0.78 4.01
N HIS A 71 -5.54 -0.34 3.79
CA HIS A 71 -4.75 -0.84 2.65
C HIS A 71 -4.37 -2.32 2.82
N LEU A 72 -4.09 -2.79 4.03
CA LEU A 72 -3.93 -4.23 4.30
C LEU A 72 -5.22 -5.01 4.05
N MET A 73 -6.38 -4.47 4.42
CA MET A 73 -7.67 -5.08 4.10
C MET A 73 -7.90 -5.15 2.57
N GLY A 74 -7.52 -4.09 1.83
CA GLY A 74 -7.56 -4.06 0.37
C GLY A 74 -6.71 -5.17 -0.26
N LEU A 75 -5.45 -5.30 0.17
CA LEU A 75 -4.55 -6.38 -0.25
C LEU A 75 -5.14 -7.76 0.08
N CYS A 76 -5.64 -7.96 1.29
CA CYS A 76 -6.27 -9.22 1.70
C CYS A 76 -7.48 -9.56 0.81
N CYS A 77 -8.34 -8.59 0.50
CA CYS A 77 -9.51 -8.80 -0.34
C CYS A 77 -9.14 -9.23 -1.76
N VAL A 78 -8.17 -8.55 -2.39
CA VAL A 78 -7.80 -8.79 -3.79
C VAL A 78 -6.88 -10.00 -3.95
N LEU A 79 -5.89 -10.17 -3.06
CA LEU A 79 -4.84 -11.19 -3.21
C LEU A 79 -5.21 -12.53 -2.56
N GLU A 80 -5.90 -12.52 -1.42
CA GLU A 80 -6.22 -13.75 -0.67
C GLU A 80 -7.65 -14.21 -0.96
N MET A 81 -8.62 -13.28 -0.98
CA MET A 81 -10.04 -13.62 -1.16
C MET A 81 -10.53 -13.55 -2.61
N ASN A 82 -9.66 -13.18 -3.57
CA ASN A 82 -9.99 -13.03 -4.99
C ASN A 82 -11.22 -12.14 -5.26
N LEU A 83 -11.45 -11.13 -4.42
CA LEU A 83 -12.51 -10.14 -4.64
C LEU A 83 -12.08 -9.14 -5.72
N SER A 84 -13.06 -8.62 -6.47
CA SER A 84 -12.81 -7.49 -7.35
C SER A 84 -12.40 -6.25 -6.55
N PHE A 85 -11.68 -5.34 -7.18
CA PHE A 85 -11.27 -4.09 -6.54
C PHE A 85 -12.49 -3.27 -6.05
N GLU A 86 -13.57 -3.24 -6.82
CA GLU A 86 -14.80 -2.54 -6.44
C GLU A 86 -15.41 -3.14 -5.16
N ARG A 87 -15.38 -4.48 -5.01
CA ARG A 87 -15.81 -5.10 -3.75
C ARG A 87 -14.86 -4.80 -2.62
N ALA A 88 -13.55 -4.85 -2.84
CA ALA A 88 -12.56 -4.48 -1.83
C ALA A 88 -12.80 -3.05 -1.32
N VAL A 89 -13.09 -2.10 -2.22
CA VAL A 89 -13.43 -0.71 -1.85
C VAL A 89 -14.67 -0.64 -0.95
N VAL A 90 -15.72 -1.42 -1.24
CA VAL A 90 -16.91 -1.42 -0.38
C VAL A 90 -16.63 -2.05 0.99
N VAL A 91 -15.85 -3.13 1.04
CA VAL A 91 -15.41 -3.75 2.31
C VAL A 91 -14.59 -2.75 3.12
N MET A 92 -13.61 -2.09 2.50
CA MET A 92 -12.81 -1.06 3.16
C MET A 92 -13.69 0.06 3.72
N LYS A 93 -14.72 0.52 3.00
CA LYS A 93 -15.66 1.56 3.48
C LYS A 93 -16.46 1.13 4.71
N LYS A 94 -16.84 -0.15 4.79
CA LYS A 94 -17.57 -0.75 5.91
C LYS A 94 -16.68 -1.15 7.10
N ALA A 95 -15.37 -0.95 7.00
CA ALA A 95 -14.44 -1.48 7.99
C ALA A 95 -14.73 -0.99 9.42
N PRO A 96 -14.53 -1.85 10.44
CA PRO A 96 -14.80 -1.53 11.83
C PRO A 96 -13.71 -0.62 12.42
N VAL A 97 -13.66 0.64 11.98
CA VAL A 97 -12.59 1.60 12.29
C VAL A 97 -12.33 1.80 13.78
N ALA A 98 -13.34 1.61 14.63
CA ALA A 98 -13.23 1.73 16.08
C ALA A 98 -12.40 0.61 16.71
N GLU A 99 -12.22 -0.51 16.01
CA GLU A 99 -11.45 -1.67 16.47
C GLU A 99 -10.00 -1.68 15.95
N PHE A 100 -9.63 -0.75 15.07
CA PHE A 100 -8.30 -0.74 14.50
C PHE A 100 -7.24 -0.42 15.55
N THR A 101 -6.18 -1.22 15.56
CA THR A 101 -5.01 -1.04 16.41
C THR A 101 -3.77 -0.80 15.57
N TRP A 102 -2.75 -0.16 16.16
CA TRP A 102 -1.45 -0.07 15.51
C TRP A 102 -0.86 -1.46 15.30
N LEU A 103 -0.39 -1.71 14.08
CA LEU A 103 0.33 -2.91 13.69
C LEU A 103 1.78 -2.50 13.51
N GLU A 104 2.68 -3.06 14.32
CA GLU A 104 4.09 -2.72 14.24
C GLU A 104 4.66 -3.19 12.89
N PRO A 105 5.19 -2.30 12.04
CA PRO A 105 5.62 -2.69 10.72
C PRO A 105 6.71 -3.78 10.75
N PRO A 106 6.65 -4.78 9.87
CA PRO A 106 7.74 -5.72 9.67
C PRO A 106 9.06 -5.00 9.39
N THR A 107 10.17 -5.55 9.88
CA THR A 107 11.52 -4.99 9.61
C THR A 107 11.93 -5.10 8.14
N PHE A 108 11.23 -5.91 7.36
CA PHE A 108 11.40 -6.10 5.92
C PHE A 108 10.02 -6.11 5.27
N LEU A 109 9.79 -5.20 4.30
CA LEU A 109 8.47 -4.94 3.70
C LEU A 109 8.33 -5.53 2.27
N GLY A 110 9.18 -6.49 1.94
CA GLY A 110 9.24 -7.12 0.62
C GLY A 110 10.50 -6.72 -0.17
N PRO A 111 10.86 -7.50 -1.20
CA PRO A 111 12.07 -7.30 -2.01
C PRO A 111 11.88 -6.25 -3.11
N LEU A 112 10.64 -5.96 -3.49
CA LEU A 112 10.28 -4.98 -4.50
C LEU A 112 9.85 -3.68 -3.85
N THR A 113 10.19 -2.58 -4.49
CA THR A 113 9.85 -1.22 -4.07
C THR A 113 9.29 -0.42 -5.24
N VAL A 114 8.78 0.77 -4.94
CA VAL A 114 8.33 1.73 -5.96
C VAL A 114 9.42 2.07 -6.98
N VAL A 115 10.71 1.97 -6.61
CA VAL A 115 11.85 2.23 -7.50
C VAL A 115 11.99 1.15 -8.55
N ASP A 116 11.78 -0.11 -8.18
CA ASP A 116 11.88 -1.24 -9.10
C ASP A 116 10.79 -1.16 -10.17
N LEU A 117 9.57 -0.78 -9.75
CA LEU A 117 8.47 -0.46 -10.66
C LEU A 117 8.85 0.69 -11.61
N ALA A 118 9.34 1.80 -11.08
CA ALA A 118 9.72 2.95 -11.90
C ALA A 118 10.81 2.64 -12.94
N ARG A 119 11.78 1.78 -12.59
CA ARG A 119 12.83 1.32 -13.51
C ARG A 119 12.29 0.41 -14.60
N ALA A 120 11.29 -0.40 -14.30
CA ALA A 120 10.70 -1.34 -15.24
C ALA A 120 9.73 -0.69 -16.24
N PHE A 121 9.31 0.55 -15.99
CA PHE A 121 8.28 1.22 -16.80
C PHE A 121 8.83 2.43 -17.56
N GLU A 122 8.81 2.36 -18.88
CA GLU A 122 9.07 3.52 -19.76
C GLU A 122 7.77 4.30 -20.02
N GLU A 123 6.70 3.64 -20.49
CA GLU A 123 5.44 4.31 -20.86
C GLU A 123 4.21 3.75 -20.13
N THR A 124 4.11 2.42 -19.98
CA THR A 124 2.94 1.74 -19.40
C THR A 124 3.32 0.88 -18.21
N ILE A 125 2.48 0.89 -17.16
CA ILE A 125 2.65 0.02 -16.00
C ILE A 125 2.34 -1.43 -16.38
N GLN A 126 3.23 -2.37 -16.03
CA GLN A 126 3.03 -3.81 -16.21
C GLN A 126 2.22 -4.38 -15.03
N PRO A 127 1.03 -4.94 -15.29
CA PRO A 127 0.16 -5.50 -14.24
C PRO A 127 0.83 -6.59 -13.39
N ASP A 128 1.62 -7.46 -14.02
CA ASP A 128 2.23 -8.60 -13.33
C ASP A 128 3.25 -8.16 -12.28
N LEU A 129 4.08 -7.15 -12.58
CA LEU A 129 5.05 -6.61 -11.63
C LEU A 129 4.36 -5.90 -10.46
N VAL A 130 3.25 -5.20 -10.71
CA VAL A 130 2.44 -4.61 -9.62
C VAL A 130 1.85 -5.69 -8.74
N ARG A 131 1.36 -6.79 -9.33
CA ARG A 131 0.80 -7.92 -8.58
C ARG A 131 1.88 -8.62 -7.76
N GLU A 132 3.08 -8.81 -8.31
CA GLU A 132 4.22 -9.38 -7.59
C GLU A 132 4.66 -8.51 -6.41
N TRP A 133 4.75 -7.19 -6.62
CA TRP A 133 5.05 -6.23 -5.56
C TRP A 133 4.00 -6.27 -4.45
N ALA A 134 2.72 -6.31 -4.82
CA ALA A 134 1.62 -6.41 -3.86
C ALA A 134 1.66 -7.73 -3.07
N LEU A 135 1.91 -8.85 -3.75
CA LEU A 135 1.98 -10.17 -3.12
C LEU A 135 3.14 -10.27 -2.11
N THR A 136 4.33 -9.86 -2.51
CA THR A 136 5.51 -9.95 -1.63
C THR A 136 5.42 -8.98 -0.45
N THR A 137 4.81 -7.81 -0.66
CA THR A 137 4.49 -6.88 0.43
C THR A 137 3.43 -7.46 1.36
N TRP A 138 2.34 -8.04 0.84
CA TRP A 138 1.32 -8.70 1.66
C TRP A 138 1.93 -9.83 2.51
N GLN A 139 2.80 -10.66 1.92
CA GLN A 139 3.51 -11.73 2.63
C GLN A 139 4.39 -11.20 3.76
N ALA A 140 5.05 -10.05 3.59
CA ALA A 140 5.84 -9.42 4.64
C ALA A 140 5.00 -9.08 5.88
N TRP A 141 3.73 -8.72 5.70
CA TRP A 141 2.77 -8.48 6.79
C TRP A 141 2.14 -9.77 7.37
N GLY A 142 2.70 -10.94 7.06
CA GLY A 142 2.20 -12.29 7.42
C GLY A 142 1.74 -12.48 8.87
N ILE A 143 2.47 -11.89 9.82
CA ILE A 143 2.14 -12.01 11.25
C ILE A 143 0.77 -11.40 11.61
N TYR A 144 0.24 -10.50 10.77
CA TYR A 144 -1.03 -9.82 10.97
C TYR A 144 -2.16 -10.31 10.04
N HIS A 145 -1.92 -11.33 9.20
CA HIS A 145 -2.97 -11.82 8.29
C HIS A 145 -4.24 -12.22 9.02
N GLY A 146 -4.11 -12.91 10.17
CA GLY A 146 -5.26 -13.31 10.98
C GLY A 146 -6.11 -12.13 11.49
N VAL A 147 -5.47 -11.07 11.98
CA VAL A 147 -6.20 -9.88 12.46
C VAL A 147 -6.83 -9.10 11.29
N VAL A 148 -6.11 -8.96 10.17
CA VAL A 148 -6.62 -8.29 8.96
C VAL A 148 -7.83 -9.03 8.40
N ARG A 149 -7.76 -10.37 8.29
CA ARG A 149 -8.91 -11.21 7.88
C ARG A 149 -10.13 -10.96 8.77
N SER A 150 -9.93 -10.93 10.09
CA SER A 150 -11.06 -10.71 11.02
C SER A 150 -11.77 -9.36 10.78
N TRP A 151 -11.04 -8.31 10.42
CA TRP A 151 -11.65 -7.02 10.06
C TRP A 151 -12.35 -7.06 8.71
N VAL A 152 -11.80 -7.79 7.73
CA VAL A 152 -12.43 -8.02 6.43
C VAL A 152 -13.74 -8.79 6.59
N GLU A 153 -13.73 -9.89 7.33
CA GLU A 153 -14.91 -10.72 7.61
C GLU A 153 -16.03 -9.92 8.26
N LYS A 154 -15.71 -9.11 9.29
CA LYS A 154 -16.70 -8.21 9.92
C LYS A 154 -17.30 -7.20 8.94
N ALA A 155 -16.52 -6.73 7.97
CA ALA A 155 -16.96 -5.75 6.98
C ALA A 155 -17.69 -6.37 5.77
N LEU A 156 -17.65 -7.70 5.62
CA LEU A 156 -18.39 -8.43 4.59
C LEU A 156 -19.87 -8.65 4.96
N VAL A 157 -20.20 -8.63 6.25
CA VAL A 157 -21.58 -8.71 6.78
C VAL A 157 -22.36 -7.42 6.48
#